data_AF-A0A948KJE8-F1
#
_entry.id   AF-A0A948KJE8-F1
#
_cell.length_a   1.000
_cell.length_b   1.000
_cell.length_c   1.000
_cell.angle_alpha   90.00
_cell.angle_beta   90.00
_cell.angle_gamma   90.00
#
_symmetry.space_group_name_H-M   'P 1'
#
loop_
_entity.id
_entity.type
_entity.pdbx_description
1 polymer ?
#
loop_
_entity_poly.entity_id
_entity_poly.type
_entity_poly.pdbx_seq_one_letter_code
_entity_poly.pdbx_strand_id
1 'polypeptide(L)'
;GVFIWSDGFCDTVTNIIYITNIQLEKNEVASEYDWRSMAHELALCQRYYCKSYDQNIIPGTATATGIAAIDISGLANTDHIIRINPKFPQTMRSSSTVTVYDLAGTPGKVTMIAGNNIIGTVSLQADSGFRVEGTNGFVSTSRVLQLQYIAVAEL
;
A
#
# COMPACT_ATOMS: atom_id res chain seq x y z
N GLY A 1 -30.85 -27.86 -0.23
CA GLY A 1 -30.48 -27.47 -1.60
C GLY A 1 -31.21 -26.20 -1.95
N VAL A 2 -30.54 -25.24 -2.59
CA VAL A 2 -31.17 -23.99 -3.05
C VAL A 2 -31.73 -24.22 -4.46
N PHE A 3 -33.03 -24.07 -4.62
CA PHE A 3 -33.71 -24.18 -5.92
C PHE A 3 -34.23 -22.81 -6.31
N ILE A 4 -33.78 -22.31 -7.47
CA ILE A 4 -34.23 -21.06 -8.07
C ILE A 4 -34.95 -21.43 -9.36
N TRP A 5 -36.20 -21.00 -9.48
CA TRP A 5 -37.03 -21.25 -10.66
C TRP A 5 -37.63 -19.94 -11.16
N SER A 6 -37.64 -19.78 -12.48
CA SER A 6 -38.29 -18.68 -13.19
C SER A 6 -39.16 -19.25 -14.30
N ASP A 7 -40.36 -18.72 -14.49
CA ASP A 7 -41.34 -19.10 -15.51
C ASP A 7 -41.14 -18.40 -16.87
N GLY A 8 -40.37 -17.31 -16.92
CA GLY A 8 -40.29 -16.43 -18.10
C GLY A 8 -38.91 -16.35 -18.76
N PHE A 9 -38.76 -17.01 -19.91
CA PHE A 9 -37.72 -16.67 -20.89
C PHE A 9 -38.26 -15.61 -21.84
N CYS A 10 -37.58 -14.46 -21.91
CA CYS A 10 -37.69 -13.41 -22.93
C CYS A 10 -39.02 -12.62 -23.01
N ASP A 11 -39.01 -11.40 -22.47
CA ASP A 11 -39.38 -10.25 -23.29
C ASP A 11 -38.38 -9.12 -23.05
N THR A 12 -37.49 -8.90 -24.03
CA THR A 12 -36.52 -7.79 -24.12
C THR A 12 -35.48 -7.65 -22.99
N VAL A 13 -34.30 -8.26 -23.14
CA VAL A 13 -32.98 -7.82 -22.60
C VAL A 13 -32.80 -7.61 -21.06
N THR A 14 -33.76 -7.77 -20.15
CA THR A 14 -33.57 -7.36 -18.73
C THR A 14 -33.97 -8.33 -17.61
N ASN A 15 -34.07 -9.65 -17.84
CA ASN A 15 -34.30 -10.61 -16.75
C ASN A 15 -33.01 -11.00 -16.02
N ILE A 16 -32.53 -10.12 -15.14
CA ILE A 16 -31.34 -10.35 -14.30
C ILE A 16 -31.78 -10.43 -12.83
N ILE A 17 -31.46 -11.55 -12.16
CA ILE A 17 -31.58 -11.67 -10.71
C ILE A 17 -30.20 -11.37 -10.10
N TYR A 18 -30.10 -10.27 -9.36
CA TYR A 18 -28.92 -9.99 -8.55
C TYR A 18 -29.07 -10.65 -7.18
N ILE A 19 -28.22 -11.64 -6.92
CA ILE A 19 -28.10 -12.25 -5.59
C ILE A 19 -26.75 -11.82 -5.02
N THR A 20 -26.78 -11.02 -3.95
CA THR A 20 -25.60 -10.45 -3.29
C THR A 20 -25.55 -10.84 -1.82
N ASN A 21 -24.39 -10.72 -1.17
CA ASN A 21 -24.23 -10.98 0.26
C ASN A 21 -24.66 -12.41 0.65
N ILE A 22 -24.17 -13.41 -0.09
CA ILE A 22 -24.45 -14.83 0.14
C ILE A 22 -23.30 -15.44 0.94
N GLN A 23 -23.62 -16.21 1.98
CA GLN A 23 -22.68 -17.06 2.69
C GLN A 23 -22.97 -18.52 2.33
N LEU A 24 -21.99 -19.20 1.73
CA LEU A 24 -22.06 -20.63 1.41
C LEU A 24 -21.23 -21.42 2.41
N GLU A 25 -21.88 -22.37 3.09
CA GLU A 25 -21.24 -23.20 4.10
C GLU A 25 -21.52 -24.68 3.87
N LYS A 26 -20.61 -25.52 4.35
CA LYS A 26 -20.71 -26.98 4.27
C LYS A 26 -21.61 -27.59 5.37
N ASN A 27 -21.98 -26.79 6.36
CA ASN A 27 -22.71 -27.26 7.54
C ASN A 27 -24.17 -27.59 7.21
N GLU A 28 -24.76 -28.50 7.98
CA GLU A 28 -26.19 -28.86 7.85
C GLU A 28 -27.13 -27.75 8.33
N VAL A 29 -26.61 -26.85 9.18
CA VAL A 29 -27.31 -25.67 9.71
C VAL A 29 -26.55 -24.43 9.29
N ALA A 30 -27.26 -23.44 8.73
CA ALA A 30 -26.68 -22.15 8.38
C ALA A 30 -26.24 -21.40 9.65
N SER A 31 -25.00 -20.90 9.68
CA SER A 31 -24.55 -20.03 10.75
C SER A 31 -25.08 -18.61 10.58
N GLU A 32 -24.88 -17.74 11.58
CA GLU A 32 -25.16 -16.31 11.42
C GLU A 32 -24.28 -15.73 10.29
N TYR A 33 -24.85 -14.79 9.54
CA TYR A 33 -24.14 -14.15 8.44
C TYR A 33 -22.95 -13.34 8.98
N ASP A 34 -21.73 -13.72 8.59
CA ASP A 34 -20.49 -13.04 8.95
C ASP A 34 -20.28 -11.84 8.02
N TRP A 35 -20.97 -10.74 8.32
CA TRP A 35 -20.74 -9.49 7.60
C TRP A 35 -19.37 -8.92 7.97
N ARG A 36 -18.48 -8.88 6.98
CA ARG A 36 -17.21 -8.19 7.12
C ARG A 36 -17.35 -6.75 6.67
N SER A 37 -17.10 -5.84 7.60
CA SER A 37 -17.01 -4.43 7.27
C SER A 37 -15.87 -4.18 6.28
N MET A 38 -16.00 -3.14 5.46
CA MET A 38 -14.92 -2.70 4.56
C MET A 38 -13.62 -2.43 5.31
N ALA A 39 -13.69 -1.95 6.55
CA ALA A 39 -12.51 -1.74 7.39
C ALA A 39 -11.85 -3.06 7.80
N HIS A 40 -12.63 -4.11 8.09
CA HIS A 40 -12.10 -5.43 8.41
C HIS A 40 -11.47 -6.08 7.16
N GLU A 41 -12.14 -6.04 6.01
CA GLU A 41 -11.57 -6.52 4.75
C GLU A 41 -10.28 -5.80 4.40
N LEU A 42 -10.26 -4.46 4.50
CA LEU A 42 -9.05 -3.67 4.28
C LEU A 42 -7.92 -4.08 5.23
N ALA A 43 -8.20 -4.26 6.52
CA ALA A 43 -7.20 -4.69 7.48
C ALA A 43 -6.63 -6.08 7.14
N LEU A 44 -7.47 -7.01 6.67
CA LEU A 44 -7.02 -8.33 6.22
C LEU A 44 -6.17 -8.23 4.95
N CYS A 45 -6.59 -7.44 3.95
CA CYS A 45 -5.83 -7.19 2.73
C CYS A 45 -4.48 -6.53 3.02
N GLN A 46 -4.43 -5.57 3.94
CA GLN A 46 -3.21 -4.85 4.33
C GLN A 46 -2.13 -5.75 4.94
N ARG A 47 -2.50 -6.95 5.41
CA ARG A 47 -1.52 -7.96 5.86
C ARG A 47 -0.75 -8.60 4.70
N TYR A 48 -1.27 -8.57 3.48
CA TYR A 48 -0.64 -9.14 2.28
C TYR A 48 -0.05 -8.07 1.36
N TYR A 49 -0.76 -6.94 1.24
CA TYR A 49 -0.36 -5.84 0.37
C TYR A 49 -0.62 -4.50 1.05
N CYS A 50 0.41 -3.66 1.15
CA CYS A 50 0.30 -2.30 1.65
C CYS A 50 0.90 -1.31 0.65
N LYS A 51 0.32 -0.12 0.55
CA LYS A 51 0.87 1.00 -0.21
C LYS A 51 0.71 2.30 0.56
N SER A 52 1.61 3.25 0.34
CA SER A 52 1.49 4.61 0.89
C SER A 52 0.54 5.49 0.10
N TYR A 53 0.29 5.14 -1.17
CA TYR A 53 -0.68 5.81 -2.02
C TYR A 53 -2.11 5.62 -1.52
N ASP A 54 -2.97 6.60 -1.79
CA ASP A 54 -4.41 6.45 -1.59
C ASP A 54 -4.97 5.22 -2.35
N GLN A 55 -6.05 4.64 -1.82
CA GLN A 55 -6.59 3.38 -2.31
C GLN A 55 -6.91 3.39 -3.82
N ASN A 56 -7.40 4.52 -4.33
CA ASN A 56 -7.75 4.72 -5.74
C ASN A 56 -6.56 5.14 -6.64
N ILE A 57 -5.37 5.39 -6.08
CA ILE A 57 -4.20 5.81 -6.84
C ILE A 57 -3.34 4.60 -7.20
N ILE A 58 -2.98 4.50 -8.48
CA ILE A 58 -2.11 3.46 -9.01
C ILE A 58 -0.67 3.75 -8.54
N PRO A 59 0.05 2.76 -7.96
CA PRO A 59 1.45 2.95 -7.59
C PRO A 59 2.32 3.41 -8.78
N GLY A 60 3.23 4.35 -8.53
CA GLY A 60 4.03 4.99 -9.59
C GLY A 60 3.35 6.20 -10.24
N THR A 61 2.17 6.62 -9.75
CA THR A 61 1.60 7.91 -10.13
C THR A 61 2.39 9.04 -9.47
N ALA A 62 2.75 10.08 -10.22
CA ALA A 62 3.42 11.26 -9.69
C ALA A 62 2.47 12.06 -8.76
N THR A 63 2.59 11.86 -7.45
CA THR A 63 1.77 12.54 -6.43
C THR A 63 2.49 12.66 -5.09
N ALA A 64 2.25 13.78 -4.40
CA ALA A 64 2.73 14.00 -3.04
C ALA A 64 1.77 13.44 -1.96
N THR A 65 0.54 13.08 -2.32
CA THR A 65 -0.44 12.56 -1.34
C THR A 65 0.01 11.20 -0.81
N GLY A 66 0.08 11.07 0.51
CA GLY A 66 0.53 9.83 1.18
C GLY A 66 2.05 9.65 1.25
N ILE A 67 2.85 10.66 0.87
CA ILE A 67 4.31 10.55 0.83
C ILE A 67 4.89 10.38 2.23
N ALA A 68 5.83 9.45 2.38
CA ALA A 68 6.65 9.35 3.57
C ALA A 68 7.83 10.32 3.43
N ALA A 69 7.91 11.31 4.32
CA ALA A 69 8.89 12.38 4.24
C ALA A 69 9.61 12.61 5.58
N ILE A 70 10.87 13.00 5.51
CA ILE A 70 11.62 13.56 6.63
C ILE A 70 12.46 14.74 6.14
N ASP A 71 12.30 15.87 6.80
CA ASP A 71 12.96 17.12 6.48
C ASP A 71 13.75 17.62 7.70
N ILE A 72 15.02 17.93 7.49
CA ILE A 72 15.91 18.45 8.54
C ILE A 72 16.60 19.69 7.98
N SER A 73 16.57 20.80 8.71
CA SER A 73 17.25 22.05 8.34
C SER A 73 18.23 22.48 9.42
N GLY A 74 19.24 23.27 9.05
CA GLY A 74 20.17 23.85 10.01
C GLY A 74 21.27 22.90 10.48
N LEU A 75 21.66 21.93 9.65
CA LEU A 75 22.79 21.05 9.94
C LEU A 75 24.11 21.85 9.91
N ALA A 76 25.05 21.46 10.76
CA ALA A 76 26.33 22.15 10.90
C ALA A 76 27.21 22.06 9.63
N ASN A 77 27.07 20.98 8.86
CA ASN A 77 27.80 20.76 7.61
C ASN A 77 27.02 19.82 6.68
N THR A 78 27.66 19.40 5.59
CA THR A 78 27.04 18.58 4.55
C THR A 78 27.13 17.06 4.79
N ASP A 79 27.94 16.61 5.74
CA ASP A 79 28.30 15.20 5.95
C ASP A 79 27.36 14.48 6.93
N HIS A 80 26.12 14.30 6.48
CA HIS A 80 25.08 13.64 7.27
C HIS A 80 24.24 12.71 6.40
N ILE A 81 23.88 11.56 6.97
CA ILE A 81 22.94 10.59 6.41
C ILE A 81 21.55 10.84 6.99
N ILE A 82 20.53 10.78 6.14
CA ILE A 82 19.13 10.80 6.56
C ILE A 82 18.45 9.48 6.22
N ARG A 83 17.62 9.00 7.15
CA ARG A 83 16.88 7.75 7.03
C ARG A 83 15.45 7.97 7.46
N ILE A 84 14.53 7.28 6.82
CA ILE A 84 13.15 7.17 7.27
C ILE A 84 12.83 5.70 7.55
N ASN A 85 11.94 5.50 8.52
CA ASN A 85 11.47 4.17 8.91
C ASN A 85 9.94 4.10 8.80
N PRO A 86 9.36 4.03 7.58
CA PRO A 86 7.92 3.93 7.42
C PRO A 86 7.39 2.69 8.14
N LYS A 87 6.26 2.88 8.84
CA LYS A 87 5.53 1.82 9.53
C LYS A 87 4.32 1.44 8.70
N PHE A 88 4.01 0.14 8.67
CA PHE A 88 2.81 -0.33 8.03
C PHE A 88 1.59 -0.09 8.92
N PRO A 89 0.41 0.21 8.34
CA PRO A 89 -0.81 0.42 9.10
C PRO A 89 -1.29 -0.86 9.80
N GLN A 90 -0.92 -2.04 9.28
CA GLN A 90 -1.17 -3.35 9.86
C GLN A 90 0.11 -4.18 9.79
N THR A 91 0.36 -5.03 10.79
CA THR A 91 1.45 -6.00 10.73
C THR A 91 1.21 -6.98 9.59
N MET A 92 2.14 -7.02 8.65
CA MET A 92 2.09 -7.89 7.49
C MET A 92 2.24 -9.36 7.90
N ARG A 93 1.82 -10.26 7.01
CA ARG A 93 1.81 -11.70 7.27
C ARG A 93 3.21 -12.29 7.43
N SER A 94 4.21 -11.68 6.79
CA SER A 94 5.61 -12.08 6.81
C SER A 94 6.50 -10.85 6.57
N SER A 95 7.83 -11.04 6.53
CA SER A 95 8.74 -9.97 6.12
C SER A 95 8.40 -9.52 4.70
N SER A 96 8.15 -8.23 4.53
CA SER A 96 7.67 -7.66 3.28
C SER A 96 8.80 -7.42 2.27
N THR A 97 8.49 -7.63 0.99
CA THR A 97 9.28 -7.12 -0.12
C THR A 97 8.77 -5.73 -0.49
N VAL A 98 9.64 -4.72 -0.38
CA VAL A 98 9.27 -3.31 -0.56
C VAL A 98 9.85 -2.75 -1.85
N THR A 99 9.00 -2.11 -2.65
CA THR A 99 9.43 -1.26 -3.76
C THR A 99 9.10 0.19 -3.43
N VAL A 100 10.12 1.05 -3.48
CA VAL A 100 10.00 2.50 -3.24
C VAL A 100 9.87 3.25 -4.56
N TYR A 101 9.24 4.41 -4.52
CA TYR A 101 9.07 5.32 -5.65
C TYR A 101 9.46 6.74 -5.23
N ASP A 102 10.07 7.46 -6.15
CA ASP A 102 10.27 8.90 -6.00
C ASP A 102 8.95 9.67 -6.22
N LEU A 103 8.95 10.98 -6.03
CA LEU A 103 7.78 11.84 -6.22
C LEU A 103 7.25 11.82 -7.67
N ALA A 104 8.12 11.54 -8.64
CA ALA A 104 7.76 11.41 -10.06
C ALA A 104 7.20 10.01 -10.41
N GLY A 105 7.19 9.08 -9.45
CA GLY A 105 6.68 7.73 -9.65
C GLY A 105 7.72 6.74 -10.20
N THR A 106 9.01 7.08 -10.19
CA THR A 106 10.08 6.19 -10.67
C THR A 106 10.40 5.13 -9.61
N PRO A 107 10.32 3.82 -9.95
CA PRO A 107 10.62 2.75 -9.00
C PRO A 107 12.11 2.70 -8.64
N GLY A 108 12.41 2.31 -7.39
CA GLY A 108 13.77 2.18 -6.85
C GLY A 108 14.47 3.52 -6.56
N LYS A 109 13.75 4.63 -6.72
CA LYS A 109 14.24 5.98 -6.48
C LYS A 109 13.57 6.61 -5.27
N VAL A 110 14.22 7.62 -4.71
CA VAL A 110 13.70 8.50 -3.66
C VAL A 110 13.99 9.94 -4.03
N THR A 111 13.11 10.86 -3.66
CA THR A 111 13.26 12.29 -3.92
C THR A 111 14.02 12.97 -2.80
N MET A 112 15.05 13.73 -3.16
CA MET A 112 15.82 14.60 -2.27
C MET A 112 15.45 16.08 -2.44
N ILE A 113 16.13 16.95 -1.70
CA ILE A 113 16.09 18.41 -1.90
C ILE A 113 16.20 18.79 -3.38
N ALA A 114 15.44 19.82 -3.75
CA ALA A 114 15.36 20.38 -5.10
C ALA A 114 14.85 19.39 -6.17
N GLY A 115 14.18 18.30 -5.76
CA GLY A 115 13.60 17.34 -6.71
C GLY A 115 14.62 16.38 -7.33
N ASN A 116 15.84 16.29 -6.75
CA ASN A 116 16.84 15.35 -7.22
C ASN A 116 16.45 13.92 -6.82
N ASN A 117 16.24 13.04 -7.80
CA ASN A 117 15.88 11.65 -7.55
C ASN A 117 17.13 10.77 -7.54
N ILE A 118 17.38 10.09 -6.43
CA ILE A 118 18.54 9.20 -6.24
C ILE A 118 18.08 7.76 -5.97
N ILE A 119 19.00 6.80 -6.00
CA ILE A 119 18.68 5.41 -5.63
C ILE A 119 18.34 5.36 -4.15
N GLY A 120 17.19 4.79 -3.82
CA GLY A 120 16.81 4.52 -2.43
C GLY A 120 17.32 3.16 -1.98
N THR A 121 18.05 3.11 -0.87
CA THR A 121 18.48 1.83 -0.30
C THR A 121 17.46 1.35 0.73
N VAL A 122 16.70 0.31 0.35
CA VAL A 122 15.77 -0.38 1.26
C VAL A 122 16.54 -1.36 2.16
N SER A 123 16.30 -1.30 3.46
CA SER A 123 16.92 -2.17 4.47
C SER A 123 15.97 -2.45 5.63
N LEU A 124 16.35 -3.37 6.53
CA LEU A 124 15.56 -3.73 7.72
C LEU A 124 14.09 -4.03 7.41
N GLN A 125 13.85 -4.73 6.30
CA GLN A 125 12.52 -5.17 5.91
C GLN A 125 11.99 -6.15 6.96
N ALA A 126 10.82 -5.83 7.50
CA ALA A 126 10.13 -6.60 8.51
C ALA A 126 8.63 -6.67 8.18
N ASP A 127 7.87 -7.29 9.06
CA ASP A 127 6.40 -7.35 9.02
C ASP A 127 5.72 -6.05 9.51
N SER A 128 6.43 -5.21 10.27
CA SER A 128 5.91 -3.98 10.86
C SER A 128 6.37 -2.70 10.15
N GLY A 129 7.29 -2.81 9.20
CA GLY A 129 7.83 -1.69 8.44
C GLY A 129 9.17 -2.01 7.81
N PHE A 130 9.86 -0.95 7.39
CA PHE A 130 11.17 -1.03 6.74
C PHE A 130 11.98 0.24 7.00
N ARG A 131 13.21 0.29 6.49
CA ARG A 131 14.07 1.46 6.48
C ARG A 131 14.42 1.83 5.05
N VAL A 132 14.46 3.14 4.77
CA VAL A 132 15.06 3.68 3.55
C VAL A 132 16.10 4.71 3.89
N GLU A 133 17.21 4.64 3.17
CA GLU A 133 18.30 5.60 3.21
C GLU A 133 18.46 6.26 1.82
N GLY A 134 18.68 7.57 1.81
CA GLY A 134 19.17 8.30 0.64
C GLY A 134 20.71 8.31 0.61
N THR A 135 21.31 8.17 -0.58
CA THR A 135 22.77 8.15 -0.77
C THR A 135 23.48 9.38 -0.19
N ASN A 136 24.72 9.18 0.29
CA ASN A 136 25.68 10.23 0.62
C ASN A 136 25.99 11.13 -0.59
N GLY A 137 26.26 12.41 -0.35
CA GLY A 137 26.63 13.38 -1.41
C GLY A 137 25.79 14.65 -1.43
N PHE A 138 25.15 14.99 -0.31
CA PHE A 138 24.35 16.19 -0.23
C PHE A 138 25.22 17.46 -0.20
N VAL A 139 24.76 18.53 -0.85
CA VAL A 139 25.51 19.79 -1.00
C VAL A 139 24.97 20.95 -0.14
N SER A 140 23.87 20.76 0.58
CA SER A 140 23.21 21.79 1.40
C SER A 140 23.36 21.52 2.91
N THR A 141 22.92 22.42 3.78
CA THR A 141 22.74 22.19 5.23
C THR A 141 21.30 21.86 5.62
N SER A 142 20.44 21.71 4.61
CA SER A 142 19.09 21.13 4.74
C SER A 142 19.04 19.78 4.06
N ARG A 143 18.20 18.85 4.52
CA ARG A 143 17.98 17.51 3.97
C ARG A 143 16.49 17.25 3.86
N VAL A 144 16.10 16.59 2.79
CA VAL A 144 14.74 16.12 2.52
C VAL A 144 14.91 14.71 1.98
N LEU A 145 14.17 13.75 2.52
CA LEU A 145 14.04 12.41 1.96
C LEU A 145 12.56 12.10 1.85
N GLN A 146 12.11 11.92 0.63
CA GLN A 146 10.71 11.72 0.27
C GLN A 146 10.56 10.47 -0.58
N LEU A 147 9.59 9.63 -0.23
CA LEU A 147 9.30 8.43 -0.99
C LEU A 147 7.85 7.97 -0.82
N GLN A 148 7.36 7.28 -1.85
CA GLN A 148 6.19 6.42 -1.79
C GLN A 148 6.63 4.96 -1.79
N TYR A 149 5.77 4.03 -1.41
CA TYR A 149 6.10 2.61 -1.40
C TYR A 149 4.91 1.71 -1.69
N ILE A 150 5.23 0.51 -2.16
CA ILE A 150 4.40 -0.69 -2.05
C ILE A 150 5.18 -1.73 -1.27
N ALA A 151 4.48 -2.52 -0.47
CA ALA A 151 5.01 -3.63 0.31
C ALA A 151 4.14 -4.85 0.06
N VAL A 152 4.77 -5.97 -0.28
CA VAL A 152 4.09 -7.24 -0.58
C VAL A 152 4.63 -8.33 0.34
N ALA A 153 3.76 -9.13 0.94
CA ALA A 153 4.10 -10.24 1.83
C ALA A 153 3.56 -11.58 1.32
N GLU A 154 3.54 -11.75 0.00
CA GLU A 154 3.19 -12.99 -0.69
C GLU A 154 4.47 -13.78 -0.99
N LEU A 155 4.38 -15.12 -0.86
CA LEU A 155 5.46 -16.07 -1.17
C LEU A 155 5.63 -16.23 -2.68
#